data_AF-A0A831UPB1-F1
#
_entry.id   AF-A0A831UPB1-F1
#
_cell.length_a   1.000
_cell.length_b   1.000
_cell.length_c   1.000
_cell.angle_alpha   90.00
_cell.angle_beta   90.00
_cell.angle_gamma   90.00
#
_symmetry.space_group_name_H-M   'P 1'
#
loop_
_entity.id
_entity.type
_entity.pdbx_description
1 polymer ?
#
loop_
_entity_poly.entity_id
_entity_poly.type
_entity_poly.pdbx_seq_one_letter_code
_entity_poly.pdbx_strand_id
1 'polypeptide(L)'
;SKKMELKLTNVAKASLEELRLDYEDFLRQRGLTPWVPDDPRRKSLVTRRCATADEVAAWVKEHGVEHRDGPDEQSKKSIGSIPSIPSKSLSYAEAGANAALVLLGVAIALLDRQVASQAQAFEQEGGFTERLYQTRQQSRRKL
;
A
#
# COMPACT_ATOMS: atom_id res chain seq x y z
N SER A 1 -21.77 14.30 -5.25
CA SER A 1 -22.64 14.09 -4.06
C SER A 1 -21.87 13.29 -3.03
N LYS A 2 -21.96 13.61 -1.72
CA LYS A 2 -21.23 12.93 -0.63
C LYS A 2 -21.39 11.40 -0.64
N LYS A 3 -22.57 10.90 -1.03
CA LYS A 3 -22.83 9.46 -1.20
C LYS A 3 -21.97 8.82 -2.30
N MET A 4 -21.76 9.53 -3.41
CA MET A 4 -20.92 9.03 -4.51
C MET A 4 -19.45 9.06 -4.11
N GLU A 5 -19.02 10.12 -3.43
CA GLU A 5 -17.66 10.25 -2.92
C GLU A 5 -17.29 9.11 -1.97
N LEU A 6 -18.13 8.83 -0.96
CA LEU A 6 -17.95 7.69 -0.05
C LEU A 6 -17.89 6.35 -0.79
N LYS A 7 -18.71 6.16 -1.83
CA LYS A 7 -18.66 4.95 -2.66
C LYS A 7 -17.34 4.83 -3.41
N LEU A 8 -16.88 5.91 -4.04
CA LEU A 8 -15.62 5.91 -4.79
C LEU A 8 -14.42 5.66 -3.86
N THR A 9 -14.42 6.24 -2.66
CA THR A 9 -13.37 5.97 -1.66
C THR A 9 -13.34 4.50 -1.24
N ASN A 10 -14.50 3.86 -1.05
CA ASN A 10 -14.58 2.42 -0.76
C ASN A 10 -14.09 1.56 -1.94
N VAL A 11 -14.43 1.92 -3.18
CA VAL A 11 -13.92 1.23 -4.39
C VAL A 11 -12.39 1.35 -4.45
N ALA A 12 -11.84 2.55 -4.24
CA ALA A 12 -10.39 2.76 -4.24
C ALA A 12 -9.70 1.94 -3.14
N LYS A 13 -10.27 1.89 -1.93
CA LYS A 13 -9.77 1.06 -0.84
C LYS A 13 -9.72 -0.42 -1.24
N ALA A 14 -10.83 -0.96 -1.77
CA ALA A 14 -10.89 -2.35 -2.20
C ALA A 14 -9.85 -2.65 -3.30
N SER A 15 -9.66 -1.74 -4.26
CA SER A 15 -8.62 -1.89 -5.29
C SER A 15 -7.20 -1.95 -4.71
N LEU A 16 -6.91 -1.20 -3.64
CA LEU A 16 -5.60 -1.28 -2.96
C LEU A 16 -5.44 -2.52 -2.10
N GLU A 17 -6.53 -3.05 -1.53
CA GLU A 17 -6.50 -4.33 -0.80
C GLU A 17 -6.20 -5.50 -1.75
N GLU A 18 -6.84 -5.53 -2.93
CA GLU A 18 -6.52 -6.51 -3.97
C GLU A 18 -5.06 -6.38 -4.43
N LEU A 19 -4.60 -5.16 -4.71
CA LEU A 19 -3.20 -4.94 -5.08
C LEU A 19 -2.21 -5.38 -3.98
N ARG A 20 -2.60 -5.28 -2.70
CA ARG A 20 -1.78 -5.79 -1.59
C ARG A 20 -1.67 -7.31 -1.66
N LEU A 21 -2.78 -8.01 -1.89
CA LEU A 21 -2.80 -9.47 -2.05
C LEU A 21 -1.95 -9.90 -3.27
N ASP A 22 -2.01 -9.16 -4.37
CA ASP A 22 -1.17 -9.42 -5.55
C ASP A 22 0.32 -9.37 -5.24
N TYR A 23 0.77 -8.42 -4.41
CA TYR A 23 2.17 -8.33 -3.98
C TYR A 23 2.56 -9.41 -2.96
N GLU A 24 1.65 -9.78 -2.04
CA GLU A 24 1.85 -10.93 -1.14
C GLU A 24 2.04 -12.23 -1.95
N ASP A 25 1.21 -12.42 -2.98
CA ASP A 25 1.30 -13.55 -3.90
C ASP A 25 2.55 -13.51 -4.77
N PHE A 26 2.96 -12.33 -5.23
CA PHE A 26 4.21 -12.15 -5.97
C PHE A 26 5.42 -12.66 -5.18
N LEU A 27 5.49 -12.33 -3.88
CA LEU A 27 6.55 -12.78 -2.97
C LEU A 27 6.48 -14.30 -2.78
N ARG A 28 5.28 -14.82 -2.48
CA ARG A 28 5.02 -16.25 -2.25
C ARG A 28 5.44 -17.12 -3.43
N GLN A 29 5.04 -16.75 -4.65
CA GLN A 29 5.33 -17.51 -5.86
C GLN A 29 6.84 -17.55 -6.20
N ARG A 30 7.62 -16.60 -5.69
CA ARG A 30 9.07 -16.48 -5.95
C ARG A 30 9.93 -16.92 -4.77
N GLY A 31 9.32 -17.42 -3.69
CA GLY A 31 10.04 -17.81 -2.47
C GLY A 31 10.73 -16.63 -1.77
N LEU A 32 10.19 -15.42 -1.93
CA LEU A 32 10.72 -14.20 -1.32
C LEU A 32 10.01 -13.93 0.01
N THR A 33 10.71 -13.32 0.95
CA THR A 33 10.19 -13.19 2.33
C THR A 33 9.51 -11.84 2.57
N PRO A 34 8.26 -11.82 3.05
CA PRO A 34 7.63 -10.58 3.48
C PRO A 34 8.28 -10.04 4.78
N TRP A 35 8.42 -8.73 4.89
CA TRP A 35 8.97 -8.09 6.08
C TRP A 35 8.01 -8.18 7.26
N VAL A 36 8.54 -8.65 8.40
CA VAL A 36 7.80 -8.69 9.67
C VAL A 36 7.38 -7.27 10.11
N PRO A 37 6.32 -7.12 10.93
CA PRO A 37 5.84 -5.83 11.41
C PRO A 37 6.91 -4.91 12.00
N ASP A 38 7.84 -5.46 12.76
CA ASP A 38 8.89 -4.73 13.46
C ASP A 38 10.18 -4.54 12.64
N ASP A 39 10.16 -4.89 11.34
CA ASP A 39 11.33 -4.74 10.48
C ASP A 39 11.72 -3.24 10.36
N PRO A 40 12.97 -2.86 10.69
CA PRO A 40 13.42 -1.47 10.69
C PRO A 40 13.32 -0.82 9.31
N ARG A 41 13.36 -1.60 8.23
CA ARG A 41 13.20 -1.11 6.85
C ARG A 41 11.81 -0.51 6.62
N ARG A 42 10.77 -1.07 7.25
CA ARG A 42 9.40 -0.53 7.20
C ARG A 42 9.37 0.89 7.77
N LYS A 43 9.98 1.08 8.94
CA LYS A 43 10.04 2.38 9.63
C LYS A 43 10.90 3.39 8.86
N SER A 44 12.05 2.95 8.33
CA SER A 44 12.93 3.78 7.50
C SER A 44 12.18 4.32 6.27
N LEU A 45 11.48 3.44 5.54
CA LEU A 45 10.72 3.81 4.35
C LEU A 45 9.63 4.85 4.65
N VAL A 46 8.82 4.61 5.69
CA VAL A 46 7.76 5.55 6.10
C VAL A 46 8.34 6.90 6.56
N THR A 47 9.49 6.87 7.25
CA THR A 47 10.16 8.09 7.72
C THR A 47 10.71 8.92 6.57
N ARG A 48 11.17 8.29 5.48
CA ARG A 48 11.70 8.99 4.30
C ARG A 48 10.66 9.83 3.58
N ARG A 49 9.36 9.51 3.72
CA ARG A 49 8.24 10.24 3.10
C ARG A 49 8.45 10.48 1.60
N CYS A 50 8.79 9.43 0.87
CA CYS A 50 8.99 9.50 -0.57
C CYS A 50 7.77 10.14 -1.25
N ALA A 51 7.99 11.18 -2.04
CA ALA A 51 6.95 11.88 -2.79
C ALA A 51 6.65 11.18 -4.13
N THR A 52 7.60 10.41 -4.66
CA THR A 52 7.53 9.81 -5.99
C THR A 52 7.92 8.34 -5.99
N ALA A 53 7.48 7.61 -7.01
CA ALA A 53 7.89 6.22 -7.23
C ALA A 53 9.41 6.09 -7.45
N ASP A 54 10.04 7.08 -8.08
CA ASP A 54 11.49 7.11 -8.30
C ASP A 54 12.27 7.22 -6.99
N GLU A 55 11.77 7.98 -6.02
CA GLU A 55 12.36 8.06 -4.68
C GLU A 55 12.25 6.73 -3.93
N VAL A 56 11.13 6.02 -4.09
CA VAL A 56 10.98 4.67 -3.53
C VAL A 56 11.97 3.71 -4.21
N ALA A 57 12.08 3.78 -5.54
CA ALA A 57 13.03 2.95 -6.29
C ALA A 57 14.49 3.25 -5.89
N ALA A 58 14.83 4.52 -5.61
CA ALA A 58 16.13 4.90 -5.06
C ALA A 58 16.34 4.29 -3.67
N TRP A 59 15.36 4.42 -2.77
CA TRP A 59 15.42 3.80 -1.43
C TRP A 59 15.59 2.27 -1.50
N VAL A 60 14.88 1.60 -2.43
CA VAL A 60 14.99 0.15 -2.68
C VAL A 60 16.38 -0.22 -3.17
N LYS A 61 16.99 0.60 -4.05
CA LYS A 61 18.36 0.34 -4.53
C LYS A 61 19.38 0.45 -3.40
N GLU A 62 19.20 1.39 -2.49
CA GLU A 62 20.06 1.60 -1.33
C GLU A 62 19.94 0.45 -0.31
N HIS A 63 18.73 -0.03 -0.02
CA HIS A 63 18.46 -1.00 1.06
C HIS A 63 18.28 -2.45 0.58
N GLY A 64 18.15 -2.67 -0.73
CA GLY A 64 17.89 -3.99 -1.33
C GLY A 64 19.12 -4.87 -1.50
N VAL A 65 20.31 -4.44 -1.07
CA VAL A 65 21.58 -5.18 -1.23
C VAL A 65 22.15 -5.68 0.10
N GLU A 66 21.67 -5.18 1.25
CA GLU A 66 22.33 -5.40 2.54
C GLU A 66 22.14 -6.81 3.16
N HIS A 67 21.42 -7.73 2.52
CA HIS A 67 21.00 -8.99 3.16
C HIS A 67 21.46 -10.29 2.48
N ARG A 68 22.54 -10.25 1.67
CA ARG A 68 23.17 -11.47 1.11
C ARG A 68 24.70 -11.53 1.17
N ASP A 69 25.36 -10.69 1.95
CA ASP A 69 26.77 -10.89 2.27
C ASP A 69 26.90 -11.55 3.65
N GLY A 70 26.43 -12.80 3.75
CA GLY A 70 26.92 -13.71 4.78
C GLY A 70 28.30 -14.24 4.35
N PRO A 71 29.28 -14.37 5.25
CA PRO A 71 30.56 -14.98 4.91
C PRO A 71 30.33 -16.48 4.71
N ASP A 72 30.08 -16.91 3.47
CA ASP A 72 29.89 -18.33 3.18
C ASP A 72 31.27 -19.01 3.09
N GLU A 73 31.60 -19.65 4.20
CA GLU A 73 32.71 -20.55 4.44
C GLU A 73 32.55 -21.84 3.60
N GLN A 74 33.65 -22.37 3.06
CA GLN A 74 33.72 -23.50 2.12
C GLN A 74 32.75 -24.68 2.40
N SER A 75 31.92 -25.06 1.40
CA SER A 75 31.72 -26.49 1.07
C SER A 75 30.96 -26.80 -0.22
N LYS A 76 31.64 -27.58 -1.09
CA LYS A 76 31.16 -28.70 -1.92
C LYS A 76 30.60 -28.42 -3.34
N LYS A 77 31.53 -28.61 -4.29
CA LYS A 77 31.46 -29.38 -5.56
C LYS A 77 30.07 -29.74 -6.12
N SER A 78 29.78 -29.09 -7.26
CA SER A 78 29.14 -29.54 -8.51
C SER A 78 28.00 -30.58 -8.48
N ILE A 79 26.87 -30.23 -9.12
CA ILE A 79 26.26 -30.91 -10.30
C ILE A 79 25.20 -29.95 -10.92
N GLY A 80 25.27 -29.73 -12.23
CA GLY A 80 24.15 -29.27 -13.07
C GLY A 80 23.83 -27.76 -13.07
N SER A 81 24.39 -27.03 -14.05
CA SER A 81 24.07 -25.62 -14.30
C SER A 81 22.61 -25.43 -14.75
N ILE A 82 21.74 -25.05 -13.81
CA ILE A 82 20.50 -24.33 -14.09
C ILE A 82 20.88 -22.84 -14.25
N PRO A 83 20.32 -22.09 -15.22
CA PRO A 83 20.61 -20.66 -15.34
C PRO A 83 20.22 -19.97 -14.03
N SER A 84 21.23 -19.53 -13.27
CA SER A 84 21.01 -18.78 -12.05
C SER A 84 20.40 -17.44 -12.44
N ILE A 85 19.13 -17.21 -12.07
CA ILE A 85 18.56 -15.87 -12.06
C ILE A 85 19.54 -15.00 -11.28
N PRO A 86 20.03 -13.87 -11.81
CA PRO A 86 21.07 -13.10 -11.13
C PRO A 86 20.54 -12.67 -9.77
N SER A 87 21.12 -13.21 -8.69
CA SER A 87 20.66 -13.06 -7.29
C SER A 87 20.29 -11.62 -6.89
N LYS A 88 20.91 -10.63 -7.55
CA LYS A 88 20.65 -9.21 -7.38
C LYS A 88 19.26 -8.76 -7.86
N SER A 89 18.72 -9.32 -8.94
CA SER A 89 17.39 -8.95 -9.43
C SER A 89 16.28 -9.44 -8.50
N LEU A 90 16.43 -10.64 -7.92
CA LEU A 90 15.49 -11.17 -6.92
C LEU A 90 15.55 -10.37 -5.61
N SER A 91 16.73 -9.86 -5.22
CA SER A 91 16.88 -9.00 -4.04
C SER A 91 16.15 -7.66 -4.21
N TYR A 92 16.29 -7.02 -5.37
CA TYR A 92 15.54 -5.79 -5.66
C TYR A 92 14.05 -6.05 -5.82
N ALA A 93 13.64 -7.19 -6.39
CA ALA A 93 12.24 -7.58 -6.49
C ALA A 93 11.61 -7.78 -5.10
N GLU A 94 12.32 -8.45 -4.18
CA GLU A 94 11.87 -8.63 -2.79
C GLU A 94 11.74 -7.30 -2.08
N ALA A 95 12.79 -6.47 -2.12
CA ALA A 95 12.79 -5.17 -1.45
C ALA A 95 11.73 -4.23 -2.03
N GLY A 96 11.52 -4.25 -3.35
CA GLY A 96 10.50 -3.46 -4.03
C GLY A 96 9.08 -3.90 -3.68
N ALA A 97 8.80 -5.21 -3.71
CA ALA A 97 7.49 -5.74 -3.35
C ALA A 97 7.16 -5.45 -1.88
N ASN A 98 8.13 -5.63 -0.98
CA ASN A 98 7.94 -5.29 0.42
C ASN A 98 7.74 -3.79 0.67
N ALA A 99 8.48 -2.93 -0.04
CA ALA A 99 8.25 -1.49 0.02
C ALA A 99 6.82 -1.12 -0.43
N ALA A 100 6.32 -1.75 -1.50
CA ALA A 100 4.95 -1.58 -1.95
C ALA A 100 3.93 -2.02 -0.87
N LEU A 101 4.12 -3.18 -0.24
CA LEU A 101 3.24 -3.66 0.84
C LEU A 101 3.16 -2.68 2.02
N VAL A 102 4.28 -2.08 2.42
CA VAL A 102 4.32 -1.07 3.48
C VAL A 102 3.51 0.17 3.09
N LEU A 103 3.74 0.70 1.88
CA LEU A 103 3.07 1.91 1.40
C LEU A 103 1.57 1.67 1.18
N LEU A 104 1.19 0.50 0.66
CA LEU A 104 -0.22 0.09 0.55
C LEU A 104 -0.89 0.02 1.92
N GLY A 105 -0.21 -0.54 2.92
CA GLY A 105 -0.72 -0.56 4.30
C GLY A 105 -0.99 0.85 4.85
N VAL A 106 -0.08 1.79 4.61
CA VAL A 106 -0.27 3.21 4.99
C VAL A 106 -1.45 3.82 4.22
N ALA A 107 -1.53 3.61 2.91
CA ALA A 107 -2.58 4.17 2.07
C ALA A 107 -3.98 3.66 2.46
N ILE A 108 -4.12 2.34 2.69
CA ILE A 108 -5.37 1.72 3.16
C ILE A 108 -5.79 2.31 4.51
N ALA A 109 -4.87 2.45 5.47
CA ALA A 109 -5.17 3.04 6.76
C ALA A 109 -5.61 4.52 6.67
N LEU A 110 -5.07 5.28 5.70
CA LEU A 110 -5.51 6.65 5.44
C LEU A 110 -6.91 6.68 4.80
N LEU A 111 -7.19 5.77 3.86
CA LEU A 111 -8.52 5.62 3.26
C LEU A 111 -9.57 5.23 4.30
N ASP A 112 -9.24 4.37 5.25
CA ASP A 112 -10.13 4.03 6.37
C ASP A 112 -10.54 5.26 7.19
N ARG A 113 -9.56 6.11 7.50
CA ARG A 113 -9.81 7.38 8.21
C ARG A 113 -10.65 8.33 7.36
N GLN A 114 -10.41 8.39 6.06
CA GLN A 114 -11.21 9.19 5.13
C GLN A 114 -12.66 8.71 5.06
N VAL A 115 -12.89 7.39 4.94
CA VAL A 115 -14.23 6.79 4.94
C VAL A 115 -14.97 7.12 6.24
N ALA A 116 -14.30 6.97 7.39
CA ALA A 116 -14.88 7.31 8.69
C ALA A 116 -15.28 8.80 8.78
N SER A 117 -14.41 9.70 8.31
CA SER A 117 -14.69 11.14 8.28
C SER A 117 -15.84 11.49 7.32
N GLN A 118 -15.89 10.87 6.13
CA GLN A 118 -16.96 11.07 5.16
C GLN A 118 -18.31 10.56 5.69
N ALA A 119 -18.32 9.42 6.40
CA ALA A 119 -19.51 8.87 7.05
C ALA A 119 -20.05 9.84 8.11
N GLN A 120 -19.18 10.33 9.00
CA GLN A 120 -19.55 11.32 10.02
C GLN A 120 -20.10 12.61 9.40
N ALA A 121 -19.48 13.11 8.32
CA ALA A 121 -19.95 14.31 7.63
C ALA A 121 -21.27 14.08 6.86
N PHE A 122 -21.58 12.83 6.50
CA PHE A 122 -22.86 12.47 5.91
C PHE A 122 -23.97 12.44 6.96
N GLU A 123 -23.70 11.90 8.15
CA GLU A 123 -24.62 11.87 9.29
C GLU A 123 -24.98 13.28 9.79
N GLN A 124 -23.98 14.18 9.93
CA GLN A 124 -24.21 15.51 10.50
C GLN A 124 -24.92 16.48 9.55
N GLU A 125 -24.56 16.47 8.26
CA GLU A 125 -25.06 17.47 7.32
C GLU A 125 -26.17 16.94 6.40
N GLY A 126 -26.52 15.65 6.52
CA GLY A 126 -27.48 14.97 5.68
C GLY A 126 -27.06 14.83 4.20
N GLY A 127 -27.82 14.03 3.48
CA GLY A 127 -27.63 13.82 2.04
C GLY A 127 -28.06 15.01 1.19
N PHE A 128 -27.63 15.05 -0.08
CA PHE A 128 -28.05 16.10 -1.04
C PHE A 128 -29.58 16.24 -1.15
N THR A 129 -30.30 15.11 -1.22
CA THR A 129 -31.77 15.07 -1.26
C THR A 129 -32.40 15.65 0.00
N GLU A 130 -31.77 15.43 1.14
CA GLU A 130 -32.23 15.86 2.46
C GLU A 130 -32.09 17.37 2.62
N ARG A 131 -30.97 17.93 2.17
CA ARG A 131 -30.78 19.39 2.09
C ARG A 131 -31.77 20.04 1.13
N LEU A 132 -31.98 19.47 -0.06
CA LEU A 132 -33.00 19.97 -0.99
C LEU A 132 -34.39 19.92 -0.37
N TYR A 133 -34.72 18.87 0.38
CA TYR A 133 -35.98 18.78 1.11
C TYR A 133 -36.11 19.88 2.17
N GLN A 134 -35.07 20.11 2.98
CA GLN A 134 -35.03 21.18 3.97
C GLN A 134 -35.18 22.57 3.32
N THR A 135 -34.45 22.86 2.23
CA THR A 135 -34.59 24.12 1.48
C THR A 135 -36.02 24.32 0.97
N ARG A 136 -36.65 23.27 0.38
CA ARG A 136 -38.05 23.35 -0.09
C ARG A 136 -39.03 23.61 1.05
N GLN A 137 -38.83 22.98 2.21
CA GLN A 137 -39.65 23.21 3.41
C GLN A 137 -39.50 24.65 3.92
N GLN A 138 -38.29 25.19 3.98
CA GLN A 138 -38.05 26.57 4.42
C GLN A 138 -38.69 27.60 3.48
N SER A 139 -38.61 27.39 2.15
CA SER A 139 -39.26 28.29 1.18
C SER A 139 -40.79 28.27 1.31
N ARG A 140 -41.39 27.12 1.61
CA ARG A 140 -42.84 27.00 1.84
C ARG A 140 -43.32 27.66 3.14
N ARG A 141 -42.46 27.74 4.16
CA ARG A 141 -42.76 28.41 5.45
C ARG A 141 -42.62 29.94 5.39
N LYS A 142 -42.00 30.48 4.34
CA LYS A 142 -41.81 31.93 4.14
C LYS A 142 -42.88 32.56 3.23
N LEU A 143 -43.82 31.77 2.73
CA LEU A 143 -45.05 32.20 2.05
C LEU A 143 -46.19 32.25 3.07
#